data_AF-A0A1E5QJN6-F1
#
_entry.id   AF-A0A1E5QJN6-F1
#
_cell.length_a   1.000
_cell.length_b   1.000
_cell.length_c   1.000
_cell.angle_alpha   90.00
_cell.angle_beta   90.00
_cell.angle_gamma   90.00
#
_symmetry.space_group_name_H-M   'P 1'
#
loop_
_entity.id
_entity.type
_entity.pdbx_description
1 polymer ?
#
loop_
_entity_poly.entity_id
_entity_poly.type
_entity_poly.pdbx_seq_one_letter_code
_entity_poly.pdbx_strand_id
1 'polypeptide(L)'
;MNLYSLLQRTERQRVSDRAIAPILQGIESVPLQLVLIWPQLGDFDSLEYAWWLQRERQQLQDKGIAVRAVGIGDRASGQQFCRYTGFPEDCLYIDPTAELHRSLKLYSGLSFKLPLLSTSQNAWLNLMLMCAGIGSPGTLSEVFRGYRGDTRAPQLIGDEESVKAAPLPPLKGSFFQWAGGKGFQRPFELATLRLRNMSEVLSKWNTYVPNSAYLTQRGATFLFNPQGDLLYEHRDPGILGFAADKSNPLSFLSAF
;
A
#
# COMPACT_ATOMS: atom_id res chain seq x y z
N MET A 1 -8.14 -23.23 -11.79
CA MET A 1 -8.50 -21.87 -12.24
C MET A 1 -7.24 -21.02 -12.21
N ASN A 2 -6.85 -20.38 -13.31
CA ASN A 2 -5.65 -19.53 -13.30
C ASN A 2 -5.93 -18.21 -12.55
N LEU A 3 -4.86 -17.55 -12.08
CA LEU A 3 -4.94 -16.33 -11.28
C LEU A 3 -5.74 -15.22 -11.97
N TYR A 4 -5.52 -15.01 -13.28
CA TYR A 4 -6.24 -14.01 -14.04
C TYR A 4 -7.74 -14.25 -14.07
N SER A 5 -8.18 -15.49 -14.32
CA SER A 5 -9.60 -15.86 -14.31
C SER A 5 -10.25 -15.64 -12.95
N LEU A 6 -9.50 -15.82 -11.84
CA LEU A 6 -9.97 -15.49 -10.51
C LEU A 6 -10.22 -13.98 -10.35
N LEU A 7 -9.25 -13.16 -10.72
CA LEU A 7 -9.38 -11.71 -10.64
C LEU A 7 -10.45 -11.17 -11.59
N GLN A 8 -10.55 -11.71 -12.81
CA GLN A 8 -11.56 -11.32 -13.79
C GLN A 8 -12.99 -11.57 -13.31
N ARG A 9 -13.22 -12.66 -12.57
CA ARG A 9 -14.53 -13.01 -11.98
C ARG A 9 -14.76 -12.39 -10.61
N THR A 10 -13.74 -11.76 -10.03
CA THR A 10 -13.87 -11.13 -8.72
C THR A 10 -14.66 -9.85 -8.86
N GLU A 11 -15.83 -9.82 -8.23
CA GLU A 11 -16.63 -8.61 -8.09
C GLU A 11 -16.45 -8.01 -6.71
N ARG A 12 -16.30 -6.68 -6.66
CA ARG A 12 -16.19 -5.91 -5.41
C ARG A 12 -16.94 -4.60 -5.54
N GLN A 13 -17.25 -3.98 -4.40
CA GLN A 13 -17.83 -2.66 -4.39
C GLN A 13 -16.77 -1.63 -4.79
N ARG A 14 -17.03 -0.88 -5.85
CA ARG A 14 -16.20 0.25 -6.30
C ARG A 14 -16.46 1.49 -5.42
N VAL A 15 -15.39 2.22 -5.10
CA VAL A 15 -15.47 3.37 -4.20
C VAL A 15 -16.26 4.52 -4.81
N SER A 16 -16.03 4.85 -6.07
CA SER A 16 -16.64 6.01 -6.73
C SER A 16 -18.17 6.02 -6.67
N ASP A 17 -18.81 4.93 -7.08
CA ASP A 17 -20.24 4.89 -7.38
C ASP A 17 -21.03 3.80 -6.62
N ARG A 18 -20.37 3.03 -5.76
CA ARG A 18 -20.97 1.90 -4.99
C ARG A 18 -21.37 0.70 -5.84
N ALA A 19 -21.08 0.71 -7.15
CA ALA A 19 -21.39 -0.42 -8.00
C ALA A 19 -20.61 -1.67 -7.55
N ILE A 20 -21.29 -2.81 -7.48
CA ILE A 20 -20.62 -4.10 -7.40
C ILE A 20 -20.29 -4.49 -8.84
N ALA A 21 -19.01 -4.57 -9.16
CA ALA A 21 -18.56 -4.81 -10.53
C ALA A 21 -17.28 -5.66 -10.53
N PRO A 22 -16.99 -6.36 -11.65
CA PRO A 22 -15.72 -7.04 -11.85
C PRO A 22 -14.55 -6.07 -11.70
N ILE A 23 -13.53 -6.45 -10.94
CA ILE A 23 -12.39 -5.55 -10.65
C ILE A 23 -11.56 -5.23 -11.91
N LEU A 24 -11.62 -6.08 -12.94
CA LEU A 24 -10.94 -5.88 -14.23
C LEU A 24 -11.85 -5.24 -15.29
N GLN A 25 -13.07 -4.81 -14.92
CA GLN A 25 -14.00 -4.20 -15.86
C GLN A 25 -13.38 -2.98 -16.55
N GLY A 26 -13.45 -2.98 -17.88
CA GLY A 26 -13.05 -1.88 -18.76
C GLY A 26 -11.55 -1.75 -18.97
N ILE A 27 -10.76 -2.74 -18.55
CA ILE A 27 -9.30 -2.76 -18.75
C ILE A 27 -8.80 -4.04 -19.43
N GLU A 28 -9.71 -4.91 -19.87
CA GLU A 28 -9.40 -6.24 -20.39
C GLU A 28 -8.53 -6.19 -21.65
N SER A 29 -8.69 -5.15 -22.48
CA SER A 29 -7.90 -4.94 -23.70
C SER A 29 -6.69 -4.03 -23.50
N VAL A 30 -6.45 -3.54 -22.28
CA VAL A 30 -5.34 -2.61 -22.01
C VAL A 30 -4.02 -3.39 -22.06
N PRO A 31 -2.96 -2.86 -22.72
CA PRO A 31 -1.69 -3.57 -22.89
C PRO A 31 -1.07 -4.08 -21.61
N LEU A 32 -1.19 -3.33 -20.52
CA LEU A 32 -0.68 -3.69 -19.21
C LEU A 32 -1.72 -3.40 -18.14
N GLN A 33 -2.06 -4.42 -17.38
CA GLN A 33 -3.07 -4.38 -16.31
C GLN A 33 -2.36 -4.58 -14.97
N LEU A 34 -2.14 -3.49 -14.24
CA LEU A 34 -1.56 -3.49 -12.90
C LEU A 34 -2.67 -3.67 -11.85
N VAL A 35 -2.70 -4.83 -11.21
CA VAL A 35 -3.70 -5.18 -10.19
C VAL A 35 -3.03 -5.27 -8.82
N LEU A 36 -3.48 -4.44 -7.89
CA LEU A 36 -2.94 -4.28 -6.55
C LEU A 36 -3.94 -4.83 -5.54
N ILE A 37 -3.51 -5.78 -4.72
CA ILE A 37 -4.31 -6.31 -3.62
C ILE A 37 -3.71 -5.75 -2.34
N TRP A 38 -4.24 -4.63 -1.88
CA TRP A 38 -3.73 -3.94 -0.70
C TRP A 38 -4.27 -4.56 0.59
N PRO A 39 -3.48 -4.55 1.67
CA PRO A 39 -3.96 -4.90 3.00
C PRO A 39 -4.99 -3.87 3.50
N GLN A 40 -5.11 -3.68 4.82
CA GLN A 40 -5.94 -2.60 5.36
C GLN A 40 -5.59 -1.27 4.68
N LEU A 41 -6.58 -0.47 4.28
CA LEU A 41 -6.31 0.82 3.64
C LEU A 41 -5.59 1.80 4.57
N GLY A 42 -5.73 1.64 5.89
CA GLY A 42 -4.94 2.36 6.90
C GLY A 42 -3.55 1.79 7.19
N ASP A 43 -3.10 0.77 6.45
CA ASP A 43 -1.80 0.14 6.67
C ASP A 43 -0.65 0.95 6.05
N PHE A 44 0.56 0.77 6.58
CA PHE A 44 1.78 1.37 6.05
C PHE A 44 1.98 1.07 4.57
N ASP A 45 1.76 -0.19 4.18
CA ASP A 45 2.01 -0.69 2.82
C ASP A 45 1.09 0.01 1.82
N SER A 46 -0.22 0.04 2.10
CA SER A 46 -1.23 0.67 1.25
C SER A 46 -0.93 2.15 1.00
N LEU A 47 -0.61 2.90 2.06
CA LEU A 47 -0.40 4.35 1.97
C LEU A 47 0.92 4.70 1.27
N GLU A 48 1.99 3.95 1.53
CA GLU A 48 3.28 4.16 0.85
C GLU A 48 3.19 3.77 -0.63
N TYR A 49 2.55 2.65 -0.96
CA TYR A 49 2.35 2.24 -2.35
C TYR A 49 1.51 3.27 -3.12
N ALA A 50 0.39 3.73 -2.57
CA ALA A 50 -0.43 4.76 -3.21
C ALA A 50 0.34 6.07 -3.45
N TRP A 51 1.23 6.45 -2.52
CA TRP A 51 2.11 7.60 -2.71
C TRP A 51 3.03 7.41 -3.93
N TRP A 52 3.62 6.23 -4.11
CA TRP A 52 4.44 5.90 -5.28
C TRP A 52 3.66 5.93 -6.60
N LEU A 53 2.45 5.35 -6.62
CA LEU A 53 1.58 5.39 -7.80
C LEU A 53 1.18 6.81 -8.18
N GLN A 54 0.90 7.66 -7.19
CA GLN A 54 0.57 9.05 -7.44
C GLN A 54 1.77 9.85 -7.96
N ARG A 55 2.96 9.58 -7.43
CA ARG A 55 4.22 10.17 -7.90
C ARG A 55 4.50 9.81 -9.36
N GLU A 56 4.30 8.56 -9.74
CA GLU A 56 4.58 8.05 -11.10
C GLU A 56 3.37 8.06 -12.03
N ARG A 57 2.27 8.71 -11.63
CA ARG A 57 1.00 8.69 -12.35
C ARG A 57 1.13 9.04 -13.83
N GLN A 58 1.91 10.07 -14.17
CA GLN A 58 2.11 10.47 -15.56
C GLN A 58 2.82 9.38 -16.36
N GLN A 59 3.87 8.78 -15.80
CA GLN A 59 4.60 7.69 -16.45
C GLN A 59 3.72 6.46 -16.67
N LEU A 60 2.85 6.12 -15.70
CA LEU A 60 1.88 5.04 -15.84
C LEU A 60 0.88 5.32 -16.98
N GLN A 61 0.40 6.56 -17.09
CA GLN A 61 -0.50 7.00 -18.16
C GLN A 61 0.17 6.97 -19.53
N ASP A 62 1.39 7.47 -19.65
CA ASP A 62 2.16 7.50 -20.90
C ASP A 62 2.47 6.09 -21.41
N LYS A 63 2.66 5.13 -20.49
CA LYS A 63 2.81 3.70 -20.80
C LYS A 63 1.49 2.97 -21.09
N GLY A 64 0.35 3.65 -20.94
CA GLY A 64 -0.97 3.02 -21.12
C GLY A 64 -1.25 1.90 -20.12
N ILE A 65 -0.69 1.97 -18.90
CA ILE A 65 -0.92 0.98 -17.85
C ILE A 65 -2.24 1.29 -17.14
N ALA A 66 -3.17 0.34 -17.15
CA ALA A 66 -4.37 0.42 -16.34
C ALA A 66 -4.08 -0.05 -14.92
N VAL A 67 -4.46 0.76 -13.93
CA VAL A 67 -4.30 0.42 -12.51
C VAL A 67 -5.65 0.07 -11.89
N ARG A 68 -5.69 -1.03 -11.13
CA ARG A 68 -6.83 -1.45 -10.29
C ARG A 68 -6.32 -1.84 -8.92
N ALA A 69 -7.03 -1.42 -7.88
CA ALA A 69 -6.70 -1.81 -6.51
C ALA A 69 -7.91 -2.39 -5.79
N VAL A 70 -7.67 -3.40 -4.95
CA VAL A 70 -8.64 -3.93 -3.98
C VAL A 70 -8.03 -3.79 -2.59
N GLY A 71 -8.66 -3.03 -1.70
CA GLY A 71 -8.17 -2.83 -0.33
C GLY A 71 -9.12 -3.41 0.73
N ILE A 72 -8.58 -3.75 1.90
CA ILE A 72 -9.40 -4.17 3.04
C ILE A 72 -9.94 -2.94 3.75
N GLY A 73 -11.27 -2.87 3.86
CA GLY A 73 -11.97 -1.78 4.50
C GLY A 73 -13.44 -1.73 4.11
N ASP A 74 -14.09 -0.59 4.28
CA ASP A 74 -15.41 -0.30 3.72
C ASP A 74 -15.33 0.90 2.76
N ARG A 75 -16.45 1.30 2.17
CA ARG A 75 -16.44 2.46 1.27
C ARG A 75 -15.99 3.75 1.95
N ALA A 76 -16.30 3.95 3.23
CA ALA A 76 -15.88 5.15 3.94
C ALA A 76 -14.35 5.18 4.08
N SER A 77 -13.73 4.05 4.39
CA SER A 77 -12.28 3.87 4.37
C SER A 77 -11.68 4.14 2.99
N GLY A 78 -12.34 3.66 1.92
CA GLY A 78 -11.94 3.88 0.53
C GLY A 78 -11.96 5.35 0.13
N GLN A 79 -13.06 6.05 0.41
CA GLN A 79 -13.17 7.49 0.14
C GLN A 79 -12.14 8.29 0.93
N GLN A 80 -11.92 7.93 2.20
CA GLN A 80 -10.90 8.60 3.02
C GLN A 80 -9.50 8.36 2.47
N PHE A 81 -9.19 7.13 2.07
CA PHE A 81 -7.93 6.75 1.46
C PHE A 81 -7.68 7.51 0.16
N CYS A 82 -8.64 7.51 -0.77
CA CYS A 82 -8.56 8.24 -2.03
C CYS A 82 -8.39 9.75 -1.81
N ARG A 83 -9.17 10.34 -0.90
CA ARG A 83 -9.06 11.76 -0.53
C ARG A 83 -7.67 12.13 -0.01
N TYR A 84 -7.07 11.27 0.80
CA TYR A 84 -5.77 11.52 1.41
C TYR A 84 -4.59 11.28 0.46
N THR A 85 -4.64 10.19 -0.32
CA THR A 85 -3.54 9.76 -1.18
C THR A 85 -3.59 10.33 -2.59
N GLY A 86 -4.76 10.80 -3.03
CA GLY A 86 -5.02 11.17 -4.42
C GLY A 86 -5.29 9.98 -5.35
N PHE A 87 -5.35 8.75 -4.81
CA PHE A 87 -5.64 7.56 -5.62
C PHE A 87 -7.07 7.63 -6.20
N PRO A 88 -7.27 7.31 -7.50
CA PRO A 88 -8.58 7.43 -8.16
C PRO A 88 -9.65 6.50 -7.56
N GLU A 89 -10.79 7.06 -7.15
CA GLU A 89 -11.91 6.29 -6.54
C GLU A 89 -12.54 5.28 -7.50
N ASP A 90 -12.48 5.51 -8.81
CA ASP A 90 -12.97 4.61 -9.85
C ASP A 90 -12.04 3.40 -10.09
N CYS A 91 -10.80 3.49 -9.63
CA CYS A 91 -9.83 2.39 -9.67
C CYS A 91 -9.74 1.60 -8.36
N LEU A 92 -10.39 2.06 -7.28
CA LEU A 92 -10.36 1.40 -5.97
C LEU A 92 -11.65 0.61 -5.71
N TYR A 93 -11.47 -0.64 -5.31
CA TYR A 93 -12.50 -1.57 -4.89
C TYR A 93 -12.24 -2.01 -3.45
N ILE A 94 -13.30 -2.42 -2.77
CA ILE A 94 -13.23 -2.72 -1.35
C ILE A 94 -13.58 -4.18 -1.06
N ASP A 95 -12.78 -4.83 -0.22
CA ASP A 95 -13.01 -6.17 0.32
C ASP A 95 -13.07 -6.13 1.86
N PRO A 96 -14.27 -5.93 2.45
CA PRO A 96 -14.41 -5.75 3.90
C PRO A 96 -14.03 -6.97 4.73
N THR A 97 -13.91 -8.14 4.10
CA THR A 97 -13.69 -9.40 4.81
C THR A 97 -12.39 -10.08 4.42
N ALA A 98 -11.53 -9.44 3.62
CA ALA A 98 -10.30 -10.02 3.10
C ALA A 98 -10.52 -11.38 2.40
N GLU A 99 -11.67 -11.56 1.74
CA GLU A 99 -12.01 -12.81 1.06
C GLU A 99 -11.13 -13.06 -0.16
N LEU A 100 -10.83 -12.00 -0.91
CA LEU A 100 -9.92 -12.05 -2.05
C LEU A 100 -8.51 -12.42 -1.59
N HIS A 101 -8.03 -11.82 -0.50
CA HIS A 101 -6.73 -12.15 0.09
C HIS A 101 -6.63 -13.64 0.45
N ARG A 102 -7.66 -14.21 1.07
CA ARG A 102 -7.71 -15.65 1.37
C ARG A 102 -7.77 -16.51 0.11
N SER A 103 -8.60 -16.12 -0.86
CA SER A 103 -8.75 -16.84 -2.14
C SER A 103 -7.43 -16.88 -2.91
N LEU A 104 -6.67 -15.80 -2.84
CA LEU A 104 -5.33 -15.67 -3.38
C LEU A 104 -4.25 -16.32 -2.51
N LYS A 105 -4.57 -16.79 -1.30
CA LYS A 105 -3.60 -17.33 -0.32
C LYS A 105 -2.49 -16.34 0.03
N LEU A 106 -2.85 -15.06 0.20
CA LEU A 106 -1.94 -14.02 0.65
C LEU A 106 -1.62 -14.19 2.14
N TYR A 107 -0.42 -13.76 2.53
CA TYR A 107 0.05 -13.94 3.90
C TYR A 107 -0.87 -13.23 4.90
N SER A 108 -1.46 -14.00 5.82
CA SER A 108 -2.39 -13.48 6.83
C SER A 108 -1.72 -12.71 7.96
N GLY A 109 -0.39 -12.74 8.04
CA GLY A 109 0.35 -12.22 9.18
C GLY A 109 0.21 -13.08 10.43
N LEU A 110 0.70 -12.56 11.56
CA LEU A 110 0.59 -13.20 12.87
C LEU A 110 -0.87 -13.28 13.34
N SER A 111 -1.24 -14.40 13.93
CA SER A 111 -2.60 -14.66 14.41
C SER A 111 -2.63 -15.26 15.81
N PHE A 112 -1.72 -14.85 16.70
CA PHE A 112 -1.74 -15.32 18.08
C PHE A 112 -3.04 -14.89 18.76
N LYS A 113 -3.62 -15.82 19.54
CA LYS A 113 -4.85 -15.62 20.29
C LYS A 113 -4.56 -15.79 21.77
N LEU A 114 -4.51 -14.70 22.50
CA LEU A 114 -4.48 -14.73 23.96
C LEU A 114 -5.92 -14.76 24.48
N PRO A 115 -6.30 -15.74 25.32
CA PRO A 115 -7.69 -15.98 25.71
C PRO A 115 -8.30 -14.85 26.55
N LEU A 116 -7.48 -13.98 27.14
CA LEU A 116 -7.92 -12.83 27.93
C LEU A 116 -8.09 -11.54 27.10
N LEU A 117 -7.70 -11.55 25.83
CA LEU A 117 -7.79 -10.39 24.95
C LEU A 117 -8.95 -10.53 23.97
N SER A 118 -9.65 -9.44 23.72
CA SER A 118 -10.61 -9.34 22.62
C SER A 118 -9.94 -9.56 21.27
N THR A 119 -10.74 -9.82 20.22
CA THR A 119 -10.26 -9.94 18.84
C THR A 119 -9.44 -8.72 18.41
N SER A 120 -9.91 -7.51 18.74
CA SER A 120 -9.23 -6.26 18.37
C SER A 120 -7.90 -6.11 19.10
N GLN A 121 -7.84 -6.44 20.40
CA GLN A 121 -6.60 -6.40 21.18
C GLN A 121 -5.58 -7.43 20.70
N ASN A 122 -6.02 -8.65 20.37
CA ASN A 122 -5.14 -9.66 19.78
C ASN A 122 -4.58 -9.22 18.42
N ALA A 123 -5.44 -8.65 17.56
CA ALA A 123 -5.00 -8.14 16.26
C ALA A 123 -3.98 -7.01 16.39
N TRP A 124 -4.20 -6.07 17.32
CA TRP A 124 -3.24 -5.02 17.65
C TRP A 124 -1.92 -5.57 18.18
N LEU A 125 -1.97 -6.54 19.11
CA LEU A 125 -0.77 -7.19 19.63
C LEU A 125 0.03 -7.84 18.49
N ASN A 126 -0.63 -8.62 17.64
CA ASN A 126 0.01 -9.26 16.50
C ASN A 126 0.62 -8.23 15.53
N LEU A 127 -0.08 -7.11 15.26
CA LEU A 127 0.47 -6.01 14.45
C LEU A 127 1.72 -5.42 15.09
N MET A 128 1.72 -5.15 16.41
CA MET A 128 2.89 -4.62 17.11
C MET A 128 4.08 -5.58 17.09
N LEU A 129 3.84 -6.88 17.24
CA LEU A 129 4.88 -7.90 17.12
C LEU A 129 5.47 -7.94 15.70
N MET A 130 4.63 -7.81 14.68
CA MET A 130 5.08 -7.72 13.27
C MET A 130 5.86 -6.43 13.01
N CYS A 131 5.44 -5.28 13.55
CA CYS A 131 6.22 -4.04 13.49
C CYS A 131 7.59 -4.19 14.17
N ALA A 132 7.69 -5.03 15.21
CA ALA A 132 8.95 -5.41 15.86
C ALA A 132 9.73 -6.50 15.11
N GLY A 133 9.26 -6.94 13.93
CA GLY A 133 9.91 -7.91 13.04
C GLY A 133 9.50 -9.38 13.24
N ILE A 134 8.64 -9.69 14.21
CA ILE A 134 8.21 -11.07 14.48
C ILE A 134 7.16 -11.46 13.45
N GLY A 135 7.38 -12.56 12.72
CA GLY A 135 6.49 -12.97 11.63
C GLY A 135 6.42 -11.94 10.50
N SER A 136 7.42 -11.08 10.36
CA SER A 136 7.44 -10.03 9.35
C SER A 136 8.87 -9.78 8.85
N PRO A 137 9.41 -10.69 8.01
CA PRO A 137 10.79 -10.62 7.56
C PRO A 137 11.09 -9.31 6.82
N GLY A 138 12.21 -8.67 7.15
CA GLY A 138 12.65 -7.42 6.51
C GLY A 138 12.00 -6.13 7.01
N THR A 139 11.00 -6.19 7.90
CA THR A 139 10.34 -4.99 8.44
C THR A 139 11.33 -4.07 9.16
N LEU A 140 12.16 -4.60 10.07
CA LEU A 140 13.12 -3.78 10.81
C LEU A 140 14.16 -3.13 9.89
N SER A 141 14.64 -3.84 8.86
CA SER A 141 15.56 -3.24 7.88
C SER A 141 14.92 -2.07 7.15
N GLU A 142 13.64 -2.17 6.79
CA GLU A 142 12.90 -1.08 6.14
C GLU A 142 12.59 0.09 7.07
N VAL A 143 12.37 -0.19 8.36
CA VAL A 143 12.28 0.86 9.38
C VAL A 143 13.62 1.60 9.46
N PHE A 144 14.74 0.89 9.60
CA PHE A 144 16.07 1.51 9.67
C PHE A 144 16.44 2.27 8.39
N ARG A 145 16.05 1.78 7.20
CA ARG A 145 16.22 2.48 5.92
C ARG A 145 15.53 3.84 5.94
N GLY A 146 14.36 3.93 6.57
CA GLY A 146 13.64 5.19 6.72
C GLY A 146 14.38 6.26 7.51
N TYR A 147 15.16 5.85 8.51
CA TYR A 147 15.98 6.76 9.33
C TYR A 147 17.34 7.05 8.69
N ARG A 148 17.99 6.05 8.09
CA ARG A 148 19.33 6.18 7.48
C ARG A 148 19.33 6.84 6.10
N GLY A 149 18.22 6.80 5.38
CA GLY A 149 18.18 7.18 3.97
C GLY A 149 18.60 6.03 3.05
N ASP A 150 18.52 6.27 1.75
CA ASP A 150 18.79 5.28 0.70
C ASP A 150 19.25 5.99 -0.58
N THR A 151 20.53 5.82 -0.93
CA THR A 151 21.15 6.49 -2.09
C THR A 151 20.68 5.94 -3.43
N ARG A 152 20.02 4.77 -3.45
CA ARG A 152 19.42 4.18 -4.66
C ARG A 152 17.98 4.63 -4.87
N ALA A 153 17.34 5.17 -3.84
CA ALA A 153 15.98 5.68 -3.91
C ALA A 153 16.01 7.18 -4.28
N PRO A 154 15.04 7.68 -5.05
CA PRO A 154 14.94 9.10 -5.35
C PRO A 154 14.57 9.90 -4.10
N GLN A 155 14.82 11.20 -4.15
CA GLN A 155 14.37 12.15 -3.13
C GLN A 155 12.83 12.14 -3.04
N LEU A 156 12.31 11.96 -1.82
CA LEU A 156 10.87 11.77 -1.59
C LEU A 156 10.14 13.09 -1.34
N ILE A 157 10.75 14.02 -0.60
CA ILE A 157 10.19 15.32 -0.21
C ILE A 157 10.94 16.40 -0.98
N GLY A 158 10.23 17.24 -1.73
CA GLY A 158 10.86 18.35 -2.48
C GLY A 158 11.56 19.35 -1.55
N ASP A 159 12.63 20.02 -2.01
CA ASP A 159 13.35 21.00 -1.18
C ASP A 159 12.45 22.14 -0.67
N GLU A 160 11.49 22.56 -1.49
CA GLU A 160 10.52 23.61 -1.18
C GLU A 160 9.22 23.08 -0.55
N GLU A 161 9.05 21.75 -0.48
CA GLU A 161 7.86 21.13 0.10
C GLU A 161 7.86 21.29 1.62
N SER A 162 6.70 21.59 2.20
CA SER A 162 6.51 21.59 3.65
C SER A 162 5.69 20.38 4.07
N VAL A 163 6.29 19.53 4.90
CA VAL A 163 5.66 18.32 5.41
C VAL A 163 5.13 18.56 6.82
N LYS A 164 3.82 18.36 6.99
CA LYS A 164 3.14 18.40 8.28
C LYS A 164 3.02 16.98 8.81
N ALA A 165 3.84 16.62 9.79
CA ALA A 165 3.83 15.31 10.42
C ALA A 165 3.65 15.47 11.94
N ALA A 166 2.41 15.74 12.37
CA ALA A 166 2.11 15.86 13.80
C ALA A 166 2.61 14.63 14.57
N PRO A 167 3.17 14.77 15.78
CA PRO A 167 3.24 15.97 16.60
C PRO A 167 4.41 16.92 16.27
N LEU A 168 5.22 16.64 15.25
CA LEU A 168 6.33 17.52 14.87
C LEU A 168 5.82 18.82 14.23
N PRO A 169 6.52 19.95 14.44
CA PRO A 169 6.22 21.18 13.70
C PRO A 169 6.39 20.96 12.19
N PRO A 170 5.76 21.78 11.33
CA PRO A 170 5.96 21.69 9.88
C PRO A 170 7.45 21.78 9.53
N LEU A 171 7.95 20.78 8.80
CA LEU A 171 9.34 20.72 8.36
C LEU A 171 9.42 21.06 6.88
N LYS A 172 10.33 21.97 6.50
CA LYS A 172 10.65 22.22 5.09
C LYS A 172 11.60 21.13 4.60
N GLY A 173 11.39 20.60 3.39
CA GLY A 173 12.19 19.52 2.83
C GLY A 173 13.68 19.83 2.75
N SER A 174 14.05 21.10 2.58
CA SER A 174 15.45 21.56 2.61
C SER A 174 16.17 21.25 3.93
N PHE A 175 15.45 21.04 5.05
CA PHE A 175 16.05 20.63 6.32
C PHE A 175 16.78 19.28 6.21
N PHE A 176 16.24 18.34 5.44
CA PHE A 176 16.85 17.01 5.26
C PHE A 176 18.19 17.06 4.51
N GLN A 177 18.49 18.14 3.79
CA GLN A 177 19.78 18.30 3.10
C GLN A 177 20.96 18.29 4.07
N TRP A 178 20.76 18.85 5.27
CA TRP A 178 21.79 18.89 6.29
C TRP A 178 22.15 17.50 6.84
N ALA A 179 21.26 16.52 6.68
CA ALA A 179 21.49 15.16 7.12
C ALA A 179 22.15 14.27 6.05
N GLY A 180 22.08 14.61 4.76
CA GLY A 180 22.60 13.72 3.71
C GLY A 180 22.79 14.29 2.30
N GLY A 181 22.48 15.55 2.02
CA GLY A 181 22.65 16.13 0.66
C GLY A 181 21.36 16.13 -0.17
N LYS A 182 21.44 15.87 -1.48
CA LYS A 182 20.34 16.02 -2.45
C LYS A 182 20.28 14.87 -3.46
N GLY A 183 19.11 14.69 -4.08
CA GLY A 183 18.94 13.82 -5.24
C GLY A 183 18.70 12.34 -4.93
N PHE A 184 18.58 11.98 -3.65
CA PHE A 184 18.26 10.63 -3.19
C PHE A 184 17.38 10.68 -1.94
N GLN A 185 16.88 9.54 -1.46
CA GLN A 185 16.11 9.47 -0.23
C GLN A 185 17.02 9.81 0.97
N ARG A 186 16.83 11.00 1.52
CA ARG A 186 17.69 11.53 2.59
C ARG A 186 17.37 10.86 3.93
N PRO A 187 18.31 10.88 4.90
CA PRO A 187 18.03 10.42 6.25
C PRO A 187 16.78 11.08 6.83
N PHE A 188 15.96 10.31 7.55
CA PHE A 188 14.68 10.71 8.16
C PHE A 188 13.55 11.09 7.19
N GLU A 189 13.80 11.18 5.88
CA GLU A 189 12.79 11.63 4.91
C GLU A 189 11.61 10.65 4.82
N LEU A 190 11.91 9.37 4.59
CA LEU A 190 10.91 8.31 4.55
C LEU A 190 10.26 8.08 5.92
N ALA A 191 11.01 8.17 7.02
CA ALA A 191 10.45 8.09 8.36
C ALA A 191 9.44 9.23 8.62
N THR A 192 9.70 10.45 8.13
CA THR A 192 8.79 11.59 8.25
C THR A 192 7.53 11.38 7.41
N LEU A 193 7.67 10.85 6.19
CA LEU A 193 6.52 10.48 5.35
C LEU A 193 5.64 9.44 6.06
N ARG A 194 6.24 8.39 6.61
CA ARG A 194 5.51 7.36 7.37
C ARG A 194 4.86 7.92 8.62
N LEU A 195 5.52 8.83 9.34
CA LEU A 195 4.93 9.51 10.49
C LEU A 195 3.71 10.34 10.09
N ARG A 196 3.79 11.10 8.98
CA ARG A 196 2.62 11.83 8.44
C ARG A 196 1.46 10.89 8.15
N ASN A 197 1.72 9.75 7.53
CA ASN A 197 0.71 8.73 7.23
C ASN A 197 0.12 8.13 8.52
N MET A 198 0.95 7.80 9.51
CA MET A 198 0.47 7.33 10.81
C MET A 198 -0.44 8.33 11.49
N SER A 199 -0.08 9.62 11.50
CA SER A 199 -0.88 10.67 12.15
C SER A 199 -2.23 10.85 11.48
N GLU A 200 -2.28 10.74 10.15
CA GLU A 200 -3.55 10.69 9.41
C GLU A 200 -4.41 9.50 9.86
N VAL A 201 -3.86 8.28 9.80
CA VAL A 201 -4.62 7.06 10.08
C VAL A 201 -5.07 7.01 11.53
N LEU A 202 -4.20 7.30 12.49
CA LEU A 202 -4.52 7.25 13.92
C LEU A 202 -5.59 8.28 14.28
N SER A 203 -5.58 9.46 13.65
CA SER A 203 -6.63 10.48 13.87
C SER A 203 -8.00 10.07 13.33
N LYS A 204 -8.05 9.11 12.40
CA LYS A 204 -9.27 8.61 11.74
C LYS A 204 -9.35 7.08 11.82
N TRP A 205 -8.86 6.49 12.92
CA TRP A 205 -8.63 5.05 13.03
C TRP A 205 -9.88 4.23 12.68
N ASN A 206 -11.03 4.59 13.25
CA ASN A 206 -12.28 3.87 13.01
C ASN A 206 -12.78 3.96 11.56
N THR A 207 -12.38 5.00 10.81
CA THR A 207 -12.68 5.11 9.38
C THR A 207 -11.77 4.21 8.55
N TYR A 208 -10.47 4.18 8.84
CA TYR A 208 -9.51 3.36 8.08
C TYR A 208 -9.56 1.87 8.44
N VAL A 209 -9.92 1.55 9.68
CA VAL A 209 -9.91 0.21 10.25
C VAL A 209 -11.30 -0.18 10.76
N PRO A 210 -12.30 -0.34 9.87
CA PRO A 210 -13.66 -0.68 10.29
C PRO A 210 -13.75 -2.10 10.89
N ASN A 211 -12.81 -2.99 10.54
CA ASN A 211 -12.65 -4.29 11.16
C ASN A 211 -11.17 -4.58 11.42
N SER A 212 -10.80 -4.69 12.69
CA SER A 212 -9.41 -4.92 13.11
C SER A 212 -8.96 -6.37 12.97
N ALA A 213 -9.86 -7.32 12.70
CA ALA A 213 -9.51 -8.74 12.55
C ALA A 213 -8.53 -9.01 11.39
N TYR A 214 -8.35 -8.05 10.47
CA TYR A 214 -7.52 -8.17 9.29
C TYR A 214 -6.26 -7.28 9.31
N LEU A 215 -5.93 -6.66 10.46
CA LEU A 215 -4.78 -5.75 10.58
C LEU A 215 -3.45 -6.36 10.12
N THR A 216 -3.27 -7.66 10.30
CA THR A 216 -2.02 -8.35 9.97
C THR A 216 -1.98 -8.89 8.54
N GLN A 217 -3.13 -8.94 7.85
CA GLN A 217 -3.24 -9.43 6.49
C GLN A 217 -2.35 -8.60 5.56
N ARG A 218 -1.56 -9.25 4.72
CA ARG A 218 -0.66 -8.61 3.75
C ARG A 218 -1.19 -8.74 2.32
N GLY A 219 -0.63 -7.94 1.42
CA GLY A 219 -1.08 -7.74 0.06
C GLY A 219 -0.28 -8.48 -1.01
N ALA A 220 -0.50 -8.07 -2.25
CA ALA A 220 0.24 -8.48 -3.43
C ALA A 220 0.09 -7.49 -4.59
N THR A 221 1.02 -7.57 -5.53
CA THR A 221 0.99 -6.86 -6.81
C THR A 221 1.05 -7.87 -7.95
N PHE A 222 0.20 -7.67 -8.96
CA PHE A 222 0.20 -8.46 -10.18
C PHE A 222 0.22 -7.55 -11.41
N LEU A 223 0.93 -7.95 -12.46
CA LEU A 223 0.89 -7.33 -13.78
C LEU A 223 0.47 -8.37 -14.81
N PHE A 224 -0.51 -8.03 -15.64
CA PHE A 224 -0.97 -8.90 -16.72
C PHE A 224 -0.90 -8.22 -18.08
N ASN A 225 -0.77 -9.02 -19.13
CA ASN A 225 -0.99 -8.60 -20.52
C ASN A 225 -2.49 -8.73 -20.91
N PRO A 226 -2.91 -8.34 -22.13
CA PRO A 226 -4.30 -8.45 -22.58
C PRO A 226 -4.80 -9.90 -22.70
N GLN A 227 -3.91 -10.88 -22.85
CA GLN A 227 -4.25 -12.30 -22.91
C GLN A 227 -4.50 -12.90 -21.51
N GLY A 228 -4.22 -12.14 -20.45
CA GLY A 228 -4.33 -12.59 -19.07
C GLY A 228 -3.11 -13.38 -18.58
N ASP A 229 -1.99 -13.33 -19.30
CA ASP A 229 -0.73 -13.91 -18.85
C ASP A 229 -0.12 -13.05 -17.75
N LEU A 230 0.40 -13.71 -16.72
CA LEU A 230 1.07 -13.06 -15.59
C LEU A 230 2.49 -12.66 -15.99
N LEU A 231 2.76 -11.35 -16.02
CA LEU A 231 4.06 -10.77 -16.35
C LEU A 231 4.92 -10.50 -15.12
N TYR A 232 4.29 -10.13 -14.00
CA TYR A 232 4.97 -9.86 -12.74
C TYR A 232 4.06 -10.21 -11.57
N GLU A 233 4.66 -10.77 -10.52
CA GLU A 233 3.99 -11.09 -9.26
C GLU A 233 4.91 -10.74 -8.09
N HIS A 234 4.34 -10.06 -7.11
CA HIS A 234 4.96 -9.84 -5.82
C HIS A 234 3.94 -10.13 -4.73
N ARG A 235 4.31 -10.93 -3.74
CA ARG A 235 3.48 -11.26 -2.58
C ARG A 235 4.19 -10.77 -1.34
N ASP A 236 3.48 -9.99 -0.55
CA ASP A 236 4.08 -9.26 0.56
C ASP A 236 4.45 -10.24 1.70
N PRO A 237 5.74 -10.37 2.04
CA PRO A 237 6.18 -11.31 3.08
C PRO A 237 5.92 -10.78 4.50
N GLY A 238 5.59 -9.50 4.64
CA GLY A 238 5.46 -8.80 5.91
C GLY A 238 5.21 -7.31 5.73
N ILE A 239 5.12 -6.59 6.85
CA ILE A 239 4.95 -5.13 6.92
C ILE A 239 6.16 -4.44 6.28
N LEU A 240 5.89 -3.39 5.49
CA LEU A 240 6.86 -2.69 4.64
C LEU A 240 7.47 -3.59 3.56
N GLY A 241 6.86 -4.75 3.29
CA GLY A 241 7.30 -5.73 2.32
C GLY A 241 6.63 -5.59 0.96
N PHE A 242 5.91 -4.49 0.69
CA PHE A 242 4.98 -4.34 -0.44
C PHE A 242 5.59 -4.29 -1.84
N ALA A 243 6.92 -4.31 -1.96
CA ALA A 243 7.62 -4.36 -3.24
C ALA A 243 8.92 -5.17 -3.16
N ALA A 244 9.30 -5.77 -4.30
CA ALA A 244 10.58 -6.46 -4.44
C ALA A 244 11.76 -5.48 -4.26
N ASP A 245 11.74 -4.36 -4.99
CA ASP A 245 12.64 -3.23 -4.78
C ASP A 245 11.90 -2.08 -4.09
N LYS A 246 12.23 -1.81 -2.83
CA LYS A 246 11.58 -0.76 -2.02
C LYS A 246 12.23 0.62 -2.22
N SER A 247 13.38 0.66 -2.87
CA SER A 247 14.01 1.91 -3.32
C SER A 247 13.27 2.49 -4.53
N ASN A 248 12.70 1.63 -5.36
CA ASN A 248 11.86 1.98 -6.51
C ASN A 248 10.74 0.92 -6.71
N PRO A 249 9.61 1.03 -6.00
CA PRO A 249 8.54 0.01 -5.99
C PRO A 249 7.93 -0.33 -7.34
N LEU A 250 8.04 0.56 -8.33
CA LEU A 250 7.46 0.41 -9.66
C LEU A 250 8.52 0.09 -10.73
N SER A 251 9.78 -0.10 -10.34
CA SER A 251 10.90 -0.38 -11.25
C SER A 251 10.66 -1.55 -12.22
N PHE A 252 9.92 -2.58 -11.79
CA PHE A 252 9.57 -3.74 -12.62
C PHE A 252 8.80 -3.38 -13.89
N LEU A 253 8.09 -2.24 -13.90
CA LEU A 253 7.39 -1.74 -15.08
C LEU A 253 8.33 -1.28 -16.19
N SER A 254 9.62 -1.09 -15.92
CA SER A 254 10.59 -0.70 -16.96
C SER A 254 10.92 -1.84 -17.93
N ALA A 255 10.58 -3.09 -17.58
CA ALA A 255 10.81 -4.26 -18.43
C ALA A 255 9.74 -4.45 -19.53
N PHE A 256 8.69 -3.63 -19.53
CA PHE A 256 7.53 -3.71 -20.42
C PHE A 256 7.17 -2.33 -21.00
#